data_AF-A0A852JN14-F1
#
_entry.id   AF-A0A852JN14-F1
#
_cell.length_a   1.000
_cell.length_b   1.000
_cell.length_c   1.000
_cell.angle_alpha   90.00
_cell.angle_beta   90.00
_cell.angle_gamma   90.00
#
_symmetry.space_group_name_H-M   'P 1'
#
loop_
_entity.id
_entity.type
_entity.pdbx_description
1 polymer ?
#
loop_
_entity_poly.entity_id
_entity_poly.type
_entity_poly.pdbx_seq_one_letter_code
_entity_poly.pdbx_strand_id
1 'polypeptide(L)'
;QCPMQEMKPQTNVLDLLPKLKSMALADRAVFEKGMKAFVSYVQAYAKHECNLIFRIKDLDFASLARGFALLKMPKMPELRGKCFPDFTPVTVNTDSISFKDKNREKQRQKKLEELK
;
A
#
# COMPACT_ATOMS: atom_id res chain seq x y z
N GLN A 1 13.59 -32.00 21.71
CA GLN A 1 13.30 -31.37 20.40
C GLN A 1 11.86 -30.90 20.43
N CYS A 2 11.60 -29.62 20.19
CA CYS A 2 10.23 -29.12 20.09
C CYS A 2 9.65 -29.61 18.75
N PRO A 3 8.55 -30.40 18.74
CA PRO A 3 7.95 -30.84 17.49
C PRO A 3 7.25 -29.64 16.85
N MET A 4 7.92 -29.00 15.89
CA MET A 4 7.28 -27.99 15.05
C MET A 4 6.39 -28.72 14.04
N GLN A 5 5.08 -28.53 14.13
CA GLN A 5 4.11 -29.01 13.14
C GLN A 5 3.82 -27.92 12.11
N GLU A 6 3.79 -28.29 10.84
CA GLU A 6 3.41 -27.39 9.75
C GLU A 6 1.93 -27.01 9.88
N MET A 7 1.65 -25.71 9.93
CA MET A 7 0.29 -25.21 10.02
C MET A 7 -0.35 -25.17 8.63
N LYS A 8 -1.49 -25.86 8.48
CA LYS A 8 -2.24 -25.82 7.22
C LYS A 8 -2.81 -24.41 6.98
N PRO A 9 -2.82 -23.92 5.72
CA PRO A 9 -3.45 -22.66 5.38
C PRO A 9 -4.93 -22.65 5.83
N GLN A 10 -5.37 -21.56 6.44
CA GLN A 10 -6.78 -21.38 6.75
C GLN A 10 -7.57 -21.15 5.46
N THR A 11 -8.55 -22.02 5.20
CA THR A 11 -9.39 -21.96 3.99
C THR A 11 -10.61 -21.06 4.14
N ASN A 12 -11.06 -20.80 5.37
CA ASN A 12 -12.21 -19.96 5.63
C ASN A 12 -11.79 -18.52 5.93
N VAL A 13 -11.39 -17.79 4.89
CA VAL A 13 -11.00 -16.37 4.98
C VAL A 13 -11.97 -15.50 4.21
N LEU A 14 -12.48 -14.46 4.87
CA LEU A 14 -13.33 -13.46 4.25
C LEU A 14 -12.50 -12.53 3.36
N ASP A 15 -12.91 -12.33 2.11
CA ASP A 15 -12.26 -11.35 1.23
C ASP A 15 -12.62 -9.92 1.63
N LEU A 16 -11.69 -9.27 2.34
CA LEU A 16 -11.82 -7.88 2.79
C LEU A 16 -11.28 -6.88 1.75
N LEU A 17 -10.57 -7.33 0.72
CA LEU A 17 -9.92 -6.43 -0.25
C LEU A 17 -10.90 -5.48 -0.94
N PRO A 18 -12.09 -5.91 -1.41
CA PRO A 18 -13.04 -5.00 -2.04
C PRO A 18 -13.52 -3.90 -1.09
N LYS A 19 -13.76 -4.25 0.17
CA LYS A 19 -14.20 -3.32 1.21
C LYS A 19 -13.12 -2.32 1.59
N LEU A 20 -11.86 -2.76 1.69
CA LEU A 20 -10.74 -1.86 1.95
C LEU A 20 -10.50 -0.90 0.79
N LYS A 21 -10.59 -1.39 -0.46
CA LYS A 21 -10.49 -0.54 -1.65
C LYS A 21 -11.62 0.49 -1.71
N SER A 22 -12.85 0.12 -1.40
CA SER A 22 -13.97 1.07 -1.37
C SER A 22 -13.80 2.14 -0.29
N MET A 23 -13.24 1.78 0.87
CA MET A 23 -12.89 2.77 1.91
C MET A 23 -11.81 3.76 1.44
N ALA A 24 -10.79 3.27 0.73
CA ALA A 24 -9.74 4.12 0.17
C ALA A 24 -10.25 5.04 -0.96
N LEU A 25 -11.22 4.58 -1.76
CA LEU A 25 -11.88 5.40 -2.79
C LEU A 25 -12.81 6.45 -2.18
N ALA A 26 -13.44 6.15 -1.05
CA ALA A 26 -14.38 7.06 -0.39
C ALA A 26 -13.70 8.15 0.45
N ASP A 27 -12.44 7.97 0.87
CA ASP A 27 -11.71 8.94 1.68
C ASP A 27 -10.22 8.98 1.36
N ARG A 28 -9.77 10.15 0.90
CA ARG A 28 -8.35 10.43 0.62
C ARG A 28 -7.45 10.18 1.83
N ALA A 29 -7.95 10.36 3.06
CA ALA A 29 -7.16 10.12 4.26
C ALA A 29 -6.75 8.64 4.41
N VAL A 30 -7.66 7.72 4.06
CA VAL A 30 -7.39 6.28 4.11
C VAL A 30 -6.40 5.91 3.00
N PHE A 31 -6.60 6.43 1.80
CA PHE A 31 -5.69 6.23 0.67
C PHE A 31 -4.26 6.69 0.99
N GLU A 32 -4.07 7.91 1.49
CA GLU A 32 -2.74 8.45 1.80
C GLU A 32 -2.08 7.71 2.96
N LYS A 33 -2.85 7.32 3.99
CA LYS A 33 -2.33 6.50 5.09
C LYS A 33 -1.89 5.13 4.60
N GLY A 34 -2.66 4.47 3.73
CA GLY A 34 -2.26 3.20 3.12
C GLY A 34 -0.96 3.32 2.34
N MET A 35 -0.82 4.37 1.53
CA MET A 35 0.41 4.65 0.79
C MET A 35 1.61 4.88 1.72
N LYS A 36 1.44 5.70 2.76
CA LYS A 36 2.50 5.98 3.74
C LYS A 36 2.89 4.73 4.53
N ALA A 37 1.91 3.91 4.92
CA ALA A 37 2.15 2.65 5.62
C ALA A 37 2.98 1.69 4.77
N PHE A 38 2.62 1.50 3.50
CA PHE A 38 3.38 0.68 2.56
C PHE A 38 4.83 1.16 2.42
N VAL A 39 5.04 2.46 2.19
CA VAL A 39 6.40 3.01 2.05
C VAL A 39 7.21 2.80 3.33
N SER A 40 6.60 3.07 4.50
CA SER A 40 7.28 2.87 5.79
C SER A 40 7.66 1.41 6.04
N TYR A 41 6.81 0.47 5.64
CA TYR A 41 7.08 -0.96 5.74
C TYR A 41 8.27 -1.36 4.85
N VAL A 42 8.25 -0.96 3.58
CA VAL A 42 9.35 -1.28 2.64
C VAL A 42 10.67 -0.67 3.12
N GLN A 43 10.66 0.56 3.62
CA GLN A 43 11.86 1.20 4.18
C GLN A 43 12.37 0.51 5.43
N ALA A 44 11.47 0.08 6.33
CA ALA A 44 11.85 -0.69 7.52
C ALA A 44 12.45 -2.05 7.11
N TYR A 45 11.85 -2.72 6.12
CA TYR A 45 12.35 -3.98 5.57
C TYR A 45 13.75 -3.81 4.94
N ALA A 46 13.98 -2.69 4.23
CA ALA A 46 15.26 -2.38 3.59
C ALA A 46 16.40 -2.09 4.59
N LYS A 47 16.08 -1.51 5.74
CA LYS A 47 17.05 -1.08 6.75
C LYS A 47 17.35 -2.14 7.81
N HIS A 48 16.68 -3.29 7.75
CA HIS A 48 16.83 -4.32 8.76
C HIS A 48 18.21 -4.98 8.66
N GLU A 49 18.89 -5.18 9.80
CA GLU A 49 20.25 -5.73 9.88
C GLU A 49 20.36 -7.14 9.27
N CYS A 50 19.29 -7.94 9.33
CA CYS A 50 19.25 -9.32 8.80
C CYS A 50 19.01 -9.39 7.27
N ASN A 51 19.89 -8.75 6.48
CA ASN A 51 19.81 -8.76 5.01
C ASN A 51 19.93 -10.15 4.38
N LEU A 52 20.49 -11.15 5.08
CA LEU A 52 20.58 -12.52 4.59
C LEU A 52 19.21 -13.21 4.53
N ILE A 53 18.33 -12.91 5.47
CA ILE A 53 16.98 -13.49 5.58
C ILE A 53 15.96 -12.60 4.88
N PHE A 54 16.04 -11.28 5.10
CA PHE A 54 15.11 -10.30 4.57
C PHE A 54 15.68 -9.61 3.33
N ARG A 55 15.74 -10.35 2.22
CA ARG A 55 16.24 -9.82 0.94
C ARG A 55 15.15 -9.01 0.25
N ILE A 56 15.32 -7.70 0.16
CA ILE A 56 14.36 -6.80 -0.52
C ILE A 56 14.19 -7.09 -2.02
N LYS A 57 15.15 -7.79 -2.63
CA LYS A 57 15.07 -8.24 -4.02
C LYS A 57 14.03 -9.35 -4.21
N ASP A 58 13.82 -10.18 -3.19
CA ASP A 58 12.91 -11.32 -3.23
C ASP A 58 11.53 -10.97 -2.65
N LEU A 59 11.35 -9.75 -2.15
CA LEU A 59 10.08 -9.28 -1.62
C LEU A 59 9.07 -9.07 -2.76
N ASP A 60 7.95 -9.78 -2.69
CA ASP A 60 6.83 -9.58 -3.62
C ASP A 60 6.05 -8.29 -3.29
N PHE A 61 6.42 -7.22 -3.99
CA PHE A 61 5.77 -5.92 -3.86
C PHE A 61 4.31 -5.92 -4.34
N ALA A 62 3.93 -6.78 -5.28
CA ALA A 62 2.56 -6.82 -5.81
C ALA A 62 1.60 -7.41 -4.77
N SER A 63 1.98 -8.54 -4.16
CA SER A 63 1.23 -9.14 -3.05
C SER A 63 1.22 -8.24 -1.82
N LEU A 64 2.34 -7.59 -1.51
CA LEU A 64 2.40 -6.63 -0.42
C LEU A 64 1.46 -5.45 -0.64
N ALA A 65 1.47 -4.85 -1.84
CA ALA A 65 0.58 -3.75 -2.21
C ALA A 65 -0.90 -4.17 -2.14
N ARG A 66 -1.20 -5.43 -2.50
CA ARG A 66 -2.54 -6.02 -2.32
C ARG A 66 -2.93 -6.10 -0.84
N GLY A 67 -2.03 -6.54 0.04
CA GLY A 67 -2.25 -6.58 1.48
C GLY A 67 -2.54 -5.21 2.11
N PHE A 68 -1.92 -4.15 1.59
CA PHE A 68 -2.24 -2.76 1.99
C PHE A 68 -3.45 -2.15 1.25
N ALA A 69 -4.14 -2.93 0.41
CA ALA A 69 -5.27 -2.50 -0.41
C ALA A 69 -4.99 -1.23 -1.24
N LEU A 70 -3.76 -1.10 -1.77
CA LEU A 70 -3.37 0.06 -2.55
C LEU A 70 -4.15 0.14 -3.87
N LEU A 71 -4.61 1.36 -4.20
CA LEU A 71 -5.25 1.63 -5.49
C LEU A 71 -4.23 1.81 -6.62
N LYS A 72 -3.04 2.32 -6.26
CA LYS A 72 -1.94 2.65 -7.17
C LYS A 72 -0.61 2.42 -6.45
N MET A 73 0.42 2.05 -7.22
CA MET A 73 1.78 1.93 -6.69
C MET A 73 2.39 3.30 -6.36
N PRO A 74 3.07 3.45 -5.20
CA PRO A 74 3.81 4.67 -4.89
C PRO A 74 5.01 4.84 -5.84
N LYS A 75 5.42 6.09 -6.02
CA LYS A 75 6.70 6.41 -6.67
C LYS A 75 7.78 6.46 -5.59
N MET A 76 8.69 5.49 -5.57
CA MET A 76 9.79 5.42 -4.61
C MET A 76 11.04 4.79 -5.26
N PRO A 77 12.26 5.13 -4.79
CA PRO A 77 13.50 4.63 -5.41
C PRO A 77 13.60 3.09 -5.41
N GLU A 78 13.02 2.41 -4.42
CA GLU A 78 13.03 0.95 -4.27
C GLU A 78 12.17 0.22 -5.32
N LEU A 79 11.18 0.91 -5.90
CA LEU A 79 10.31 0.39 -6.97
C LEU A 79 10.76 0.87 -8.36
N ARG A 80 11.77 1.74 -8.45
CA ARG A 80 12.22 2.33 -9.71
C ARG A 80 12.80 1.24 -10.62
N GLY A 81 12.27 1.13 -11.84
CA GLY A 81 12.71 0.15 -12.83
C GLY A 81 12.13 -1.26 -12.66
N LYS A 82 11.24 -1.49 -11.68
CA LYS A 82 10.51 -2.76 -11.52
C LYS A 82 9.16 -2.69 -12.22
N CYS A 83 8.78 -3.79 -12.88
CA CYS A 83 7.44 -3.99 -13.42
C CYS A 83 6.64 -4.91 -12.48
N PHE A 84 5.36 -4.60 -12.28
CA PHE A 84 4.47 -5.36 -11.39
C PHE A 84 3.28 -5.91 -12.19
N PRO A 85 3.47 -6.99 -12.98
CA PRO A 85 2.40 -7.56 -13.79
C PRO A 85 1.23 -8.08 -12.94
N ASP A 86 1.50 -8.57 -11.74
CA ASP A 86 0.50 -9.17 -10.83
C ASP A 86 -0.28 -8.12 -10.01
N PHE A 87 0.12 -6.85 -10.09
CA PHE A 87 -0.60 -5.75 -9.48
C PHE A 87 -1.62 -5.20 -10.46
N THR A 88 -2.91 -5.36 -10.15
CA THR A 88 -4.00 -4.76 -10.91
C THR A 88 -4.32 -3.38 -10.34
N PRO A 89 -3.83 -2.27 -10.94
CA PRO A 89 -4.19 -0.93 -10.50
C PRO A 89 -5.68 -0.69 -10.71
N VAL A 90 -6.27 0.12 -9.85
CA VAL A 90 -7.66 0.56 -10.03
C VAL A 90 -7.67 1.68 -11.07
N THR A 91 -8.53 1.58 -12.08
CA THR A 91 -8.64 2.51 -13.23
C THR A 91 -9.12 3.92 -12.86
N VAL A 92 -9.46 4.15 -11.58
CA VAL A 92 -9.99 5.42 -11.08
C VAL A 92 -8.85 6.44 -10.98
N ASN A 93 -9.12 7.68 -11.43
CA ASN A 93 -8.21 8.80 -11.21
C ASN A 93 -8.00 9.03 -9.72
N THR A 94 -6.80 8.71 -9.21
CA THR A 94 -6.50 8.87 -7.79
C THR A 94 -6.64 10.32 -7.34
N ASP A 95 -6.40 11.29 -8.21
CA ASP A 95 -6.40 12.72 -7.89
C ASP A 95 -7.80 13.31 -7.70
N SER A 96 -8.86 12.60 -8.09
CA SER A 96 -10.25 13.01 -7.82
C SER A 96 -10.76 12.58 -6.45
N ILE A 97 -9.99 11.79 -5.69
CA ILE A 97 -10.39 11.34 -4.34
C ILE A 97 -10.29 12.53 -3.38
N SER A 98 -11.44 13.00 -2.89
CA SER A 98 -11.53 14.09 -1.92
C SER A 98 -11.36 13.58 -0.48
N PHE A 99 -10.93 14.46 0.42
CA PHE A 99 -11.05 14.21 1.85
C PHE A 99 -12.52 14.27 2.27
N LYS A 100 -12.95 13.33 3.11
CA LYS A 100 -14.27 13.44 3.77
C LYS A 100 -14.38 14.66 4.67
N ASP A 101 -13.26 15.06 5.28
CA ASP A 101 -13.17 16.25 6.11
C ASP A 101 -12.99 17.51 5.26
N LYS A 102 -13.99 18.40 5.31
CA LYS A 102 -14.05 19.66 4.57
C LYS A 102 -12.87 20.59 4.90
N ASN A 103 -12.36 20.58 6.13
CA ASN A 103 -11.25 21.44 6.53
C ASN A 103 -9.93 21.00 5.90
N ARG A 104 -9.70 19.69 5.88
CA ARG A 104 -8.53 19.08 5.23
C ARG A 104 -8.57 19.25 3.71
N GLU A 105 -9.75 19.17 3.11
CA GLU A 105 -9.91 19.42 1.67
C GLU A 105 -9.58 20.87 1.31
N LYS A 106 -10.05 21.85 2.09
CA LYS A 106 -9.68 23.26 1.90
C LYS A 106 -8.16 23.48 2.01
N GLN A 107 -7.52 22.86 2.99
CA GLN A 107 -6.05 22.94 3.14
C GLN A 107 -5.33 22.32 1.93
N ARG A 108 -5.82 21.19 1.42
CA ARG A 108 -5.28 20.54 0.22
C ARG A 108 -5.37 21.45 -0.99
N GLN A 109 -6.52 22.08 -1.22
CA GLN A 109 -6.73 22.98 -2.35
C GLN A 109 -5.78 24.17 -2.30
N LYS A 110 -5.63 24.82 -1.13
CA LYS A 110 -4.64 25.89 -0.95
C LYS A 110 -3.22 25.44 -1.28
N LYS A 111 -2.81 24.28 -0.77
CA LYS A 111 -1.48 23.73 -1.05
C LYS A 111 -1.28 23.40 -2.53
N LEU A 112 -2.32 22.95 -3.21
CA LEU A 112 -2.29 22.66 -4.64
C LEU A 112 -2.20 23.93 -5.48
N GLU A 113 -2.83 25.02 -5.04
CA GLU A 113 -2.70 26.35 -5.64
C GLU A 113 -1.30 26.93 -5.44
N GLU A 114 -0.70 26.76 -4.27
CA GLU A 114 0.69 27.19 -3.98
C GLU A 114 1.75 26.40 -4.76
N LEU A 115 1.45 25.16 -5.17
CA LEU A 115 2.34 24.29 -5.93
C LEU A 115 2.24 24.49 -7.46
N LYS A 116 1.27 25.29 -7.94
CA LYS A 116 1.16 25.69 -9.35
C LYS A 116 2.10 26.85 -9.65
#